data_AF-A0A1F3EWE6-F1
#
_entry.id   AF-A0A1F3EWE6-F1
#
_cell.length_a   1.000
_cell.length_b   1.000
_cell.length_c   1.000
_cell.angle_alpha   90.00
_cell.angle_beta   90.00
_cell.angle_gamma   90.00
#
_symmetry.space_group_name_H-M   'P 1'
#
loop_
_entity.id
_entity.type
_entity.pdbx_description
1 polymer ?
#
loop_
_entity_poly.entity_id
_entity_poly.type
_entity_poly.pdbx_seq_one_letter_code
_entity_poly.pdbx_strand_id
1 'polypeptide(L)'
;MLKRRSGNIKRWIGFIKRSKRKLYGLKTFANGLLFDIKAVENGIRLPWSNGIVEGHVNRIKSIKRQMYGRAGFELLRRKVILSQTG
;
A
#
# COMPACT_ATOMS: atom_id res chain seq x y z
N MET A 1 -3.12 -0.97 18.67
CA MET A 1 -1.91 -0.67 17.88
C MET A 1 -1.12 -1.97 17.73
N LEU A 2 -1.01 -2.54 16.53
CA LEU A 2 -0.32 -3.81 16.31
C LEU A 2 1.16 -3.67 16.75
N LYS A 3 1.66 -4.62 17.54
CA LYS A 3 3.05 -4.64 18.00
C LYS A 3 3.96 -4.73 16.77
N ARG A 4 4.64 -3.63 16.41
CA ARG A 4 5.62 -3.64 15.31
C ARG A 4 6.76 -4.59 15.69
N ARG A 5 7.30 -5.31 14.69
CA ARG A 5 8.47 -6.22 14.76
C ARG A 5 8.25 -7.67 15.21
N SER A 6 7.03 -8.16 15.35
CA SER A 6 6.81 -9.60 15.62
C SER A 6 6.34 -10.34 14.38
N GLY A 7 7.25 -11.07 13.74
CA GLY A 7 6.92 -11.99 12.63
C GLY A 7 8.12 -12.26 11.71
N ASN A 8 8.28 -13.51 11.27
CA ASN A 8 9.28 -13.89 10.28
C ASN A 8 8.63 -14.03 8.90
N ILE A 9 8.72 -12.97 8.09
CA ILE A 9 8.09 -12.92 6.77
C ILE A 9 8.65 -14.00 5.83
N LYS A 10 9.95 -14.32 5.91
CA LYS A 10 10.58 -15.39 5.13
C LYS A 10 10.00 -16.75 5.46
N ARG A 11 9.74 -17.03 6.74
CA ARG A 11 9.10 -18.27 7.20
C ARG A 11 7.70 -18.39 6.65
N TRP A 12 6.92 -17.30 6.67
CA TRP A 12 5.57 -17.29 6.12
C TRP A 12 5.56 -17.49 4.59
N ILE A 13 6.41 -16.78 3.87
CA ILE A 13 6.58 -16.96 2.41
C ILE A 13 6.95 -18.42 2.10
N GLY A 14 7.91 -18.99 2.83
CA GLY A 14 8.31 -20.39 2.68
C GLY A 14 7.18 -21.38 2.93
N PHE A 15 6.32 -21.12 3.92
CA PHE A 15 5.13 -21.93 4.19
C PHE A 15 4.13 -21.87 3.03
N ILE A 16 3.81 -20.67 2.53
CA ILE A 16 2.86 -20.49 1.42
C ILE A 16 3.38 -21.15 0.13
N LYS A 17 4.67 -21.03 -0.18
CA LYS A 17 5.26 -21.65 -1.37
C LYS A 17 5.26 -23.17 -1.29
N ARG A 18 5.57 -23.76 -0.12
CA ARG A 18 5.58 -25.22 0.11
C ARG A 18 4.18 -25.83 0.27
N SER A 19 3.15 -25.01 0.51
CA SER A 19 1.79 -25.50 0.69
C SER A 19 1.30 -26.24 -0.56
N LYS A 20 0.85 -27.49 -0.36
CA LYS A 20 0.23 -28.34 -1.39
C LYS A 20 -1.19 -27.90 -1.74
N ARG A 21 -1.79 -26.98 -0.97
CA ARG A 21 -3.11 -26.43 -1.25
C ARG A 21 -3.05 -25.49 -2.46
N LYS A 22 -4.17 -25.41 -3.20
CA LYS A 22 -4.35 -24.50 -4.35
C LYS A 22 -4.51 -23.04 -3.87
N LEU A 23 -3.43 -22.44 -3.39
CA LEU A 23 -3.36 -21.06 -2.91
C LEU A 23 -2.74 -20.12 -3.95
N TYR A 24 -3.24 -20.13 -5.19
CA TYR A 24 -2.62 -19.41 -6.31
C TYR A 24 -2.45 -17.91 -6.02
N GLY A 25 -3.49 -17.24 -5.52
CA GLY A 25 -3.40 -15.82 -5.16
C GLY A 25 -2.34 -15.51 -4.10
N LEU A 26 -2.25 -16.33 -3.05
CA LEU A 26 -1.23 -16.17 -2.01
C LEU A 26 0.18 -16.51 -2.50
N LYS A 27 0.33 -17.48 -3.42
CA LYS A 27 1.63 -17.80 -4.04
C LYS A 27 2.11 -16.66 -4.92
N THR A 28 1.24 -16.06 -5.73
CA THR A 28 1.56 -14.87 -6.53
C THR A 28 1.92 -13.68 -5.64
N PHE A 29 1.15 -13.43 -4.58
CA PHE A 29 1.46 -12.39 -3.61
C PHE A 29 2.82 -12.63 -2.93
N ALA A 30 3.11 -13.85 -2.49
CA ALA A 30 4.40 -14.21 -1.90
C ALA A 30 5.57 -14.03 -2.88
N ASN A 31 5.37 -14.28 -4.18
CA ASN A 31 6.36 -13.99 -5.21
C ASN A 31 6.60 -12.48 -5.38
N GLY A 32 5.54 -11.66 -5.34
CA GLY A 32 5.66 -10.21 -5.35
C GLY A 32 6.42 -9.68 -4.13
N LEU A 33 6.15 -10.22 -2.94
CA LEU A 33 6.92 -9.88 -1.73
C LEU A 33 8.39 -10.29 -1.82
N LEU A 34 8.70 -11.42 -2.47
CA LEU A 34 10.09 -11.85 -2.68
C LEU A 34 10.82 -10.94 -3.64
N PHE A 35 10.14 -10.44 -4.68
CA PHE A 35 10.73 -9.53 -5.66
C PHE A 35 11.26 -8.25 -5.00
N ASP A 36 10.54 -7.71 -4.02
CA ASP A 36 10.92 -6.49 -3.29
C ASP A 36 11.19 -6.74 -1.79
N ILE A 37 11.83 -7.87 -1.48
CA ILE A 37 12.00 -8.33 -0.09
C ILE A 37 12.76 -7.31 0.79
N LYS A 38 13.68 -6.54 0.21
CA LYS A 38 14.44 -5.50 0.93
C LYS A 38 13.52 -4.38 1.42
N ALA A 39 12.61 -3.90 0.58
CA ALA A 39 11.66 -2.87 0.98
C ALA A 39 10.70 -3.39 2.05
N VAL A 40 10.24 -4.65 1.91
CA VAL A 40 9.36 -5.30 2.90
C VAL A 40 10.05 -5.44 4.26
N GLU A 41 11.29 -5.92 4.29
CA GLU A 41 12.08 -6.03 5.53
C GLU A 41 12.33 -4.66 6.17
N ASN A 42 12.66 -3.65 5.37
CA ASN A 42 12.85 -2.28 5.83
C ASN A 42 11.55 -1.69 6.40
N GLY A 43 10.40 -1.92 5.76
CA GLY A 43 9.09 -1.47 6.26
C GLY A 43 8.68 -2.12 7.59
N ILE A 44 9.20 -3.31 7.90
CA ILE A 44 8.98 -3.99 9.20
C ILE A 44 9.96 -3.48 10.26
N ARG A 45 11.23 -3.25 9.90
CA ARG A 45 12.32 -2.93 10.83
C ARG A 45 12.33 -1.46 11.24
N LEU A 46 12.16 -0.58 10.25
CA LEU A 46 12.30 0.86 10.41
C LEU A 46 11.03 1.49 11.00
N PRO A 47 11.14 2.64 11.69
CA PRO A 47 9.98 3.34 12.22
C PRO A 47 9.18 4.07 11.13
N TRP A 48 9.79 4.30 9.96
CA TRP A 48 9.23 5.04 8.84
C TRP A 48 8.03 4.31 8.22
N SER A 49 7.03 5.07 7.81
CA SER A 49 5.84 4.54 7.13
C SER A 49 5.42 5.48 6.03
N ASN A 50 4.93 4.94 4.91
CA ASN A 50 4.35 5.73 3.82
C ASN A 50 2.94 6.27 4.13
N GLY A 51 2.43 6.11 5.35
CA GLY A 51 1.04 6.43 5.69
C GLY A 51 0.63 7.89 5.41
N ILE A 52 1.50 8.87 5.65
CA ILE A 52 1.21 10.28 5.33
C ILE A 52 1.08 10.49 3.82
N VAL A 53 2.02 9.92 3.05
CA VAL A 53 2.02 10.01 1.58
C VAL A 53 0.80 9.30 1.01
N GLU A 54 0.49 8.10 1.49
CA GLU A 54 -0.71 7.35 1.11
C GLU A 54 -1.99 8.10 1.47
N GLY A 55 -2.02 8.81 2.60
CA GLY A 55 -3.12 9.69 3.01
C GLY A 55 -3.36 10.82 2.00
N HIS A 56 -2.31 11.52 1.58
CA HIS A 56 -2.42 12.54 0.53
C HIS A 56 -2.92 11.95 -0.80
N VAL A 57 -2.39 10.80 -1.21
CA VAL A 57 -2.84 10.10 -2.43
C VAL A 57 -4.32 9.71 -2.32
N ASN A 58 -4.76 9.20 -1.16
CA ASN A 58 -6.16 8.86 -0.93
C ASN A 58 -7.07 10.10 -0.95
N ARG A 59 -6.65 11.22 -0.37
CA ARG A 59 -7.39 12.50 -0.45
C ARG A 59 -7.58 12.93 -1.89
N ILE A 60 -6.51 12.94 -2.70
CA ILE A 60 -6.58 13.32 -4.12
C ILE A 60 -7.51 12.36 -4.90
N LYS A 61 -7.38 11.06 -4.66
CA LYS A 61 -8.25 10.05 -5.27
C LYS A 61 -9.72 10.22 -4.84
N SER A 62 -9.99 10.65 -3.61
CA SER A 62 -11.34 10.93 -3.12
C SER A 62 -11.96 12.12 -3.85
N ILE A 63 -11.24 13.24 -3.93
CA ILE A 63 -11.69 14.44 -4.67
C ILE A 63 -12.00 14.09 -6.13
N LYS A 64 -11.12 13.34 -6.79
CA LYS A 64 -11.37 12.90 -8.18
C LYS A 64 -12.62 12.01 -8.31
N ARG A 65 -12.91 11.16 -7.30
CA ARG A 65 -14.11 10.30 -7.26
C ARG A 65 -15.40 11.07 -6.99
N GLN A 66 -15.38 12.08 -6.12
CA GLN A 66 -16.51 12.99 -5.90
C GLN A 66 -16.93 13.69 -7.21
N MET A 67 -15.98 13.86 -8.13
CA MET A 67 -16.20 14.47 -9.44
C MET A 67 -16.47 13.43 -10.55
N TYR A 68 -16.81 12.19 -10.18
CA TYR A 68 -17.08 11.09 -11.11
C TYR A 68 -15.96 10.84 -12.13
N GLY A 69 -14.71 11.11 -11.76
CA GLY A 69 -13.56 10.97 -12.64
C GLY A 69 -13.41 12.07 -13.71
N ARG A 70 -14.31 13.05 -13.75
CA ARG A 70 -14.33 14.14 -14.75
C ARG A 70 -13.37 15.29 -14.45
N ALA A 71 -12.63 15.22 -13.34
CA ALA A 71 -11.62 16.21 -13.00
C ALA A 71 -10.35 16.01 -13.83
N GLY A 72 -10.14 16.86 -14.83
CA GLY A 72 -8.85 17.06 -15.48
C GLY A 72 -7.81 17.65 -14.51
N PHE A 73 -6.54 17.68 -14.91
CA PHE A 73 -5.44 18.08 -14.04
C PHE A 73 -5.62 19.47 -13.43
N GLU A 74 -6.00 20.46 -14.23
CA GLU A 74 -6.17 21.85 -13.78
C GLU A 74 -7.27 21.98 -12.71
N LEU A 75 -8.41 21.31 -12.92
CA LEU A 75 -9.52 21.31 -11.97
C LEU A 75 -9.18 20.58 -10.68
N LEU A 76 -8.46 19.44 -10.79
CA LEU A 76 -7.98 18.70 -9.63
C LEU A 76 -6.96 19.52 -8.82
N ARG A 77 -6.03 20.21 -9.49
CA ARG A 77 -5.05 21.09 -8.86
C ARG A 77 -5.73 22.23 -8.08
N ARG A 78 -6.71 22.90 -8.68
CA ARG A 78 -7.50 23.94 -8.00
C ARG A 78 -8.22 23.40 -6.77
N LYS A 79 -8.87 22.23 -6.87
CA LYS A 79 -9.55 21.59 -5.72
C LYS A 79 -8.59 21.12 -4.63
N VAL A 80 -7.37 20.72 -4.96
CA VAL A 80 -6.40 20.24 -3.96
C VAL A 80 -5.68 21.41 -3.27
N ILE A 81 -5.32 22.47 -4.01
CA ILE A 81 -4.53 23.60 -3.51
C ILE A 81 -5.40 24.72 -2.93
N LEU A 82 -6.53 25.05 -3.57
CA LEU A 82 -7.36 26.20 -3.20
C LEU A 82 -8.53 25.85 -2.28
N SER A 83 -8.93 24.56 -2.20
CA SER A 83 -10.00 24.13 -1.30
C SER A 83 -9.46 24.03 0.13
N GLN A 84 -9.91 24.93 1.01
CA GLN A 84 -9.66 24.85 2.46
C GLN A 84 -10.46 23.72 3.14
N THR A 85 -11.44 23.15 2.43
CA THR A 85 -12.29 22.07 2.94
C THR A 85 -12.00 20.77 2.19
N GLY A 86 -11.91 19.68 2.97
CA GLY A 86 -11.86 18.30 2.47
C GLY A 86 -13.23 17.78 2.08
#